data_AF-A0A076HHX0-F1
#
_entry.id   AF-A0A076HHX0-F1
#
_cell.length_a   1.000
_cell.length_b   1.000
_cell.length_c   1.000
_cell.angle_alpha   90.00
_cell.angle_beta   90.00
_cell.angle_gamma   90.00
#
_symmetry.space_group_name_H-M   'P 1'
#
loop_
_entity.id
_entity.type
_entity.pdbx_description
1 polymer ?
#
loop_
_entity_poly.entity_id
_entity_poly.type
_entity_poly.pdbx_seq_one_letter_code
_entity_poly.pdbx_strand_id
1 'polypeptide(L)'
;MGLRLPMALLGLGWLLSAQPANGFDREQVLEQMRQSRPADLKVLLERPAPVGTLSIGIYGVKPTPSDPNTRSYRLWEESASDLNVYVESVNCSTAKPLRVKRTALLVYVRTLNPGGPITDINREDHLVWWAACVPEVAGTDPATLRQKALDLGFSTLIPERQEQFPALAR
;
A
#
# COMPACT_ATOMS: atom_id res chain seq x y z
N MET A 1 39.07 48.56 -62.21
CA MET A 1 37.69 48.06 -62.02
C MET A 1 37.75 46.54 -62.09
N GLY A 2 37.32 45.71 -61.14
CA GLY A 2 36.43 45.91 -60.01
C GLY A 2 35.48 44.70 -59.96
N LEU A 3 35.84 43.70 -59.14
CA LEU A 3 35.01 42.72 -58.40
C LEU A 3 33.94 41.88 -59.17
N ARG A 4 34.09 40.55 -59.25
CA ARG A 4 33.72 39.46 -58.29
C ARG A 4 32.35 38.79 -58.57
N LEU A 5 32.41 37.55 -59.06
CA LEU A 5 31.46 36.45 -58.76
C LEU A 5 31.62 36.01 -57.27
N PRO A 6 30.76 35.18 -56.63
CA PRO A 6 29.73 34.29 -57.21
C PRO A 6 28.39 34.16 -56.44
N MET A 7 27.47 33.47 -57.11
CA MET A 7 26.25 32.81 -56.62
C MET A 7 26.58 31.67 -55.64
N ALA A 8 25.89 31.58 -54.49
CA ALA A 8 25.70 30.31 -53.77
C ALA A 8 24.55 30.45 -52.75
N LEU A 9 23.36 29.97 -53.12
CA LEU A 9 22.30 29.62 -52.17
C LEU A 9 22.67 28.26 -51.53
N LEU A 10 22.81 28.22 -50.22
CA LEU A 10 22.84 26.98 -49.43
C LEU A 10 21.82 27.13 -48.29
N GLY A 11 20.68 26.47 -48.45
CA GLY A 11 19.65 26.35 -47.43
C GLY A 11 20.16 25.49 -46.27
N LEU A 12 20.19 26.09 -45.08
CA LEU A 12 20.41 25.35 -43.83
C LEU A 12 19.13 24.61 -43.46
N GLY A 13 19.09 23.30 -43.73
CA GLY A 13 18.13 22.39 -43.12
C GLY A 13 18.40 22.29 -41.62
N TRP A 14 17.49 22.80 -40.80
CA TRP A 14 17.45 22.49 -39.37
C TRP A 14 17.12 21.00 -39.21
N LEU A 15 18.13 20.20 -38.89
CA LEU A 15 17.95 18.84 -38.38
C LEU A 15 17.37 18.97 -36.96
N LEU A 16 16.05 18.80 -36.86
CA LEU A 16 15.38 18.49 -35.60
C LEU A 16 15.88 17.13 -35.13
N SER A 17 16.90 17.14 -34.28
CA SER A 17 17.34 15.96 -33.54
C SER A 17 16.18 15.50 -32.65
N ALA A 18 15.44 14.49 -33.09
CA ALA A 18 14.51 13.77 -32.23
C ALA A 18 15.34 13.10 -31.13
N GLN A 19 15.34 13.69 -29.93
CA GLN A 19 15.90 13.03 -28.76
C GLN A 19 15.06 11.76 -28.52
N PRO A 20 15.67 10.57 -28.43
CA PRO A 20 14.93 9.41 -27.97
C PRO A 20 14.45 9.74 -26.55
N ALA A 21 13.13 9.73 -26.35
CA ALA A 21 12.58 9.69 -25.02
C ALA A 21 13.09 8.38 -24.41
N ASN A 22 14.13 8.45 -23.58
CA ASN A 22 14.55 7.34 -22.75
C ASN A 22 13.36 7.05 -21.83
N GLY A 23 12.53 6.09 -22.23
CA GLY A 23 11.54 5.52 -21.35
C GLY A 23 12.27 5.03 -20.10
N PHE A 24 11.80 5.43 -18.93
CA PHE A 24 12.36 4.92 -17.68
C PHE A 24 12.33 3.39 -17.72
N ASP A 25 13.48 2.76 -17.52
CA ASP A 25 13.58 1.31 -17.37
C ASP A 25 12.75 0.92 -16.14
N ARG A 26 11.71 0.11 -16.35
CA ARG A 26 10.77 -0.30 -15.31
C ARG A 26 11.52 -0.93 -14.13
N GLU A 27 12.58 -1.69 -14.40
CA GLU A 27 13.37 -2.33 -13.35
C GLU A 27 14.13 -1.31 -12.51
N GLN A 28 14.71 -0.29 -13.13
CA GLN A 28 15.38 0.80 -12.42
C GLN A 28 14.41 1.62 -11.57
N VAL A 29 13.20 1.90 -12.08
CA VAL A 29 12.15 2.58 -11.30
C VAL A 29 11.74 1.74 -10.10
N LEU A 30 11.48 0.45 -10.29
CA LEU A 30 11.10 -0.44 -9.19
C LEU A 30 12.21 -0.52 -8.14
N GLU A 31 13.46 -0.65 -8.56
CA GLU A 31 14.59 -0.70 -7.63
C GLU A 31 14.77 0.61 -6.85
N GLN A 32 14.65 1.76 -7.53
CA GLN A 32 14.64 3.06 -6.86
C GLN A 32 13.50 3.16 -5.85
N MET A 33 12.29 2.68 -6.20
CA MET A 33 11.16 2.68 -5.28
C MET A 33 11.40 1.76 -4.07
N ARG A 34 11.98 0.58 -4.26
CA ARG A 34 12.39 -0.31 -3.15
C ARG A 34 13.39 0.35 -2.21
N GLN A 35 14.36 1.08 -2.77
CA GLN A 35 15.34 1.84 -1.97
C GLN A 35 14.70 3.00 -1.19
N SER A 36 13.50 3.44 -1.60
CA SER A 36 12.72 4.47 -0.91
C SER A 36 11.71 3.93 0.12
N ARG A 37 11.84 2.65 0.53
CA ARG A 37 11.04 2.11 1.63
C ARG A 37 11.07 3.05 2.84
N PRO A 38 9.91 3.45 3.39
CA PRO A 38 9.85 4.33 4.55
C PRO A 38 10.60 3.75 5.75
N ALA A 39 11.32 4.58 6.50
CA ALA A 39 12.09 4.14 7.66
C ALA A 39 11.20 3.57 8.79
N ASP A 40 9.94 3.99 8.86
CA ASP A 40 8.95 3.50 9.81
C ASP A 40 8.14 2.29 9.28
N LEU A 41 8.49 1.76 8.10
CA LEU A 41 7.81 0.60 7.52
C LEU A 41 7.95 -0.63 8.42
N LYS A 42 6.80 -1.17 8.83
CA LYS A 42 6.70 -2.46 9.52
C LYS A 42 6.25 -3.52 8.52
N VAL A 43 7.15 -4.44 8.20
CA VAL A 43 6.81 -5.63 7.39
C VAL A 43 5.95 -6.55 8.25
N LEU A 44 4.81 -6.98 7.70
CA LEU A 44 3.80 -7.79 8.38
C LEU A 44 3.77 -9.22 7.87
N LEU A 45 4.05 -9.40 6.57
CA LEU A 45 4.03 -10.69 5.90
C LEU A 45 5.07 -10.68 4.79
N GLU A 46 5.84 -11.75 4.70
CA GLU A 46 6.58 -12.11 3.50
C GLU A 46 6.17 -13.52 3.09
N ARG A 47 5.86 -13.71 1.80
CA ARG A 47 5.51 -15.03 1.26
C ARG A 47 6.07 -15.23 -0.14
N PRO A 48 6.38 -16.48 -0.52
CA PRO A 48 6.76 -16.78 -1.90
C PRO A 48 5.66 -16.35 -2.89
N ALA A 49 6.09 -15.79 -4.02
CA ALA A 49 5.25 -15.47 -5.17
C ALA A 49 5.76 -16.25 -6.40
N PRO A 50 5.00 -16.33 -7.51
CA PRO A 50 5.47 -16.98 -8.74
C PRO A 50 6.83 -16.46 -9.23
N VAL A 51 7.12 -15.18 -8.95
CA VAL A 51 8.45 -14.58 -9.14
C VAL A 51 8.82 -13.84 -7.85
N GLY A 52 9.92 -14.25 -7.22
CA GLY A 52 10.46 -13.62 -6.01
C GLY A 52 9.53 -13.75 -4.80
N THR A 53 9.46 -12.68 -4.00
CA THR A 53 8.73 -12.60 -2.74
C THR A 53 7.68 -11.50 -2.82
N LEU A 54 6.50 -11.76 -2.25
CA LEU A 54 5.52 -10.73 -1.93
C LEU A 54 5.74 -10.30 -0.48
N SER A 55 5.99 -9.00 -0.27
CA SER A 55 6.12 -8.36 1.03
C SER A 55 4.96 -7.39 1.24
N ILE A 56 4.28 -7.52 2.39
CA ILE A 56 3.23 -6.59 2.81
C ILE A 56 3.69 -5.90 4.08
N GLY A 57 3.58 -4.59 4.13
CA GLY A 57 3.92 -3.77 5.29
C GLY A 57 2.97 -2.60 5.51
N ILE A 58 3.10 -1.97 6.67
CA ILE A 58 2.31 -0.79 7.08
C ILE A 58 3.23 0.32 7.59
N TYR A 59 2.89 1.56 7.30
CA TYR A 59 3.61 2.73 7.78
C TYR A 59 2.72 3.98 7.86
N GLY A 60 3.22 5.04 8.49
CA GLY A 60 2.51 6.32 8.59
C GLY A 60 1.14 6.21 9.29
N VAL A 61 1.02 5.30 10.27
CA VAL A 61 -0.21 5.09 11.05
C VAL A 61 -0.50 6.34 11.87
N LYS A 62 -1.69 6.91 11.72
CA LYS A 62 -2.10 8.12 12.45
C LYS A 62 -3.60 8.12 12.78
N PRO A 63 -4.02 8.73 13.90
CA PRO A 63 -5.44 8.93 14.20
C PRO A 63 -6.13 9.78 13.13
N THR A 64 -7.39 9.47 12.84
CA THR A 64 -8.22 10.33 11.99
C THR A 64 -8.89 11.43 12.82
N PRO A 65 -8.95 12.68 12.34
CA PRO A 65 -9.56 13.77 13.11
C PRO A 65 -11.05 13.57 13.44
N SER A 66 -11.78 12.82 12.60
CA SER A 66 -13.23 12.60 12.73
C SER A 66 -13.61 11.55 13.77
N ASP A 67 -12.69 10.64 14.15
CA ASP A 67 -12.96 9.56 15.11
C ASP A 67 -11.65 9.14 15.79
N PRO A 68 -11.55 9.27 17.14
CA PRO A 68 -10.36 8.90 17.89
C PRO A 68 -10.07 7.38 17.89
N ASN A 69 -11.04 6.53 17.55
CA ASN A 69 -10.84 5.08 17.41
C ASN A 69 -10.35 4.68 16.02
N THR A 70 -10.42 5.58 15.04
CA THR A 70 -10.04 5.27 13.67
C THR A 70 -8.59 5.68 13.40
N ARG A 71 -7.85 4.82 12.71
CA ARG A 71 -6.47 5.04 12.28
C ARG A 71 -6.42 4.97 10.76
N SER A 72 -5.82 5.98 10.13
CA SER A 72 -5.44 5.94 8.72
C SER A 72 -3.98 5.55 8.59
N TYR A 73 -3.63 4.78 7.58
CA TYR A 73 -2.26 4.32 7.34
C TYR A 73 -2.00 4.14 5.85
N ARG A 74 -0.74 3.87 5.51
CA ARG A 74 -0.34 3.42 4.18
C ARG A 74 0.05 1.95 4.23
N LEU A 75 -0.54 1.16 3.35
CA LEU A 75 -0.18 -0.24 3.13
C LEU A 75 0.82 -0.32 1.97
N TRP A 76 1.98 -0.88 2.24
CA TRP A 76 3.02 -1.16 1.27
C TRP A 76 2.86 -2.60 0.78
N GLU A 77 2.68 -2.79 -0.52
CA GLU A 77 2.61 -4.10 -1.15
C GLU A 77 3.67 -4.18 -2.25
N GLU A 78 4.64 -5.07 -2.08
CA GLU A 78 5.80 -5.15 -2.96
C GLU A 78 6.01 -6.58 -3.45
N SER A 79 6.24 -6.71 -4.75
CA SER A 79 6.60 -7.94 -5.44
C SER A 79 7.83 -7.74 -6.32
N ALA A 80 8.29 -8.81 -6.96
CA ALA A 80 9.38 -8.75 -7.93
C ALA A 80 9.05 -7.81 -9.12
N SER A 81 7.79 -7.76 -9.53
CA SER A 81 7.35 -7.05 -10.74
C SER A 81 6.63 -5.74 -10.46
N ASP A 82 6.20 -5.47 -9.23
CA ASP A 82 5.32 -4.34 -8.94
C ASP A 82 5.44 -3.85 -7.49
N LEU A 83 5.07 -2.58 -7.28
CA LEU A 83 5.06 -1.95 -5.96
C LEU A 83 3.87 -0.99 -5.87
N ASN A 84 2.95 -1.30 -4.96
CA ASN A 84 1.74 -0.52 -4.73
C ASN A 84 1.71 0.03 -3.31
N VAL A 85 1.20 1.26 -3.19
CA VAL A 85 0.95 1.90 -1.89
C VAL A 85 -0.52 2.29 -1.79
N TYR A 86 -1.23 1.68 -0.85
CA TYR A 86 -2.65 1.95 -0.62
C TYR A 86 -2.85 2.82 0.61
N VAL A 87 -3.81 3.73 0.58
CA VAL A 87 -4.26 4.47 1.75
C VAL A 87 -5.52 3.80 2.28
N GLU A 88 -5.44 3.28 3.49
CA GLU A 88 -6.51 2.51 4.13
C GLU A 88 -6.77 3.01 5.55
N SER A 89 -7.81 2.47 6.18
CA SER A 89 -8.13 2.79 7.58
C SER A 89 -8.63 1.60 8.35
N VAL A 90 -8.43 1.60 9.67
CA VAL A 90 -9.01 0.63 10.60
C VAL A 90 -9.75 1.36 11.73
N ASN A 91 -10.76 0.70 12.30
CA ASN A 91 -11.35 1.12 13.57
C ASN A 91 -10.85 0.20 14.68
N CYS A 92 -10.30 0.78 15.73
CA CYS A 92 -9.67 0.09 16.87
C CYS A 92 -10.63 -0.15 18.05
N SER A 93 -11.92 0.20 17.90
CA SER A 93 -12.92 -0.02 18.95
C SER A 93 -13.09 -1.51 19.25
N THR A 94 -13.25 -1.85 20.53
CA THR A 94 -13.59 -3.20 21.00
C THR A 94 -14.98 -3.66 20.56
N ALA A 95 -15.89 -2.72 20.29
CA ALA A 95 -17.27 -3.04 19.90
C ALA A 95 -17.41 -3.29 18.39
N LYS A 96 -16.63 -2.58 17.56
CA LYS A 96 -16.72 -2.63 16.09
C LYS A 96 -15.33 -2.53 15.43
N PRO A 97 -14.44 -3.51 15.65
CA PRO A 97 -13.14 -3.54 14.98
C PRO A 97 -13.33 -3.80 13.49
N LEU A 98 -12.76 -2.92 12.67
CA LEU A 98 -12.97 -2.91 11.22
C LEU A 98 -11.67 -2.60 10.47
N ARG A 99 -11.55 -3.10 9.24
CA ARG A 99 -10.61 -2.62 8.22
C ARG A 99 -11.38 -2.14 7.00
N VAL A 100 -10.97 -0.99 6.45
CA VAL A 100 -11.56 -0.39 5.25
C VAL A 100 -10.49 -0.26 4.17
N LYS A 101 -10.68 -0.99 3.07
CA LYS A 101 -9.84 -0.94 1.87
C LYS A 101 -10.60 -0.23 0.76
N ARG A 102 -10.00 0.77 0.14
CA ARG A 102 -10.59 1.52 -0.99
C ARG A 102 -9.80 1.26 -2.26
N THR A 103 -10.50 0.91 -3.33
CA THR A 103 -9.97 0.86 -4.68
C THR A 103 -10.63 1.96 -5.52
N ALA A 104 -10.26 2.07 -6.79
CA ALA A 104 -10.88 3.01 -7.72
C ALA A 104 -12.39 2.77 -7.91
N LEU A 105 -12.86 1.54 -7.71
CA LEU A 105 -14.24 1.13 -8.01
C LEU A 105 -15.05 0.74 -6.77
N LEU A 106 -14.38 0.24 -5.73
CA LEU A 106 -15.04 -0.41 -4.60
C LEU A 106 -14.44 0.02 -3.26
N VAL A 107 -15.29 0.02 -2.24
CA VAL A 107 -14.92 0.11 -0.84
C VAL A 107 -15.25 -1.20 -0.18
N TYR A 108 -14.23 -1.87 0.36
CA TYR A 108 -14.37 -3.10 1.13
C TYR A 108 -14.33 -2.74 2.61
N VAL A 109 -15.36 -3.14 3.34
CA VAL A 109 -15.43 -2.98 4.80
C VAL A 109 -15.42 -4.37 5.41
N ARG A 110 -14.40 -4.67 6.19
CA ARG A 110 -14.25 -5.97 6.86
C ARG A 110 -14.42 -5.79 8.35
N THR A 111 -15.44 -6.44 8.90
CA THR A 111 -15.57 -6.60 10.35
C THR A 111 -14.61 -7.68 10.79
N LEU A 112 -13.75 -7.35 11.74
CA LEU A 112 -12.74 -8.26 12.27
C LEU A 112 -13.14 -8.76 13.64
N ASN A 113 -12.52 -9.85 14.07
CA ASN A 113 -12.71 -10.40 15.40
C ASN A 113 -11.35 -10.57 16.08
N PRO A 114 -10.71 -9.50 16.60
CA PRO A 114 -9.40 -9.61 17.23
C PRO A 114 -9.37 -10.72 18.29
N GLY A 115 -8.42 -11.64 18.17
CA GLY A 115 -8.31 -12.85 19.01
C GLY A 115 -9.27 -14.00 18.66
N GLY A 116 -10.04 -13.86 17.58
CA GLY A 116 -10.84 -14.90 16.97
C GLY A 116 -10.03 -15.85 16.07
N PRO A 117 -10.71 -16.80 15.41
CA PRO A 117 -10.07 -17.76 14.51
C PRO A 117 -9.39 -17.08 13.31
N ILE A 118 -8.16 -17.51 13.01
CA ILE A 118 -7.38 -17.02 11.87
C ILE A 118 -7.36 -18.06 10.75
N THR A 119 -7.59 -17.58 9.54
CA THR A 119 -7.56 -18.34 8.29
C THR A 119 -6.68 -17.61 7.29
N ASP A 120 -6.28 -18.27 6.19
CA ASP A 120 -5.51 -17.59 5.14
C ASP A 120 -6.25 -16.41 4.51
N ILE A 121 -7.60 -16.40 4.58
CA ILE A 121 -8.44 -15.35 3.99
C ILE A 121 -8.41 -14.08 4.84
N ASN A 122 -8.44 -14.18 6.17
CA ASN A 122 -8.50 -13.01 7.07
C ASN A 122 -7.15 -12.63 7.67
N ARG A 123 -6.11 -13.47 7.54
CA ARG A 123 -4.80 -13.27 8.18
C ARG A 123 -4.19 -11.91 7.87
N GLU A 124 -4.22 -11.45 6.63
CA GLU A 124 -3.70 -10.12 6.26
C GLU A 124 -4.46 -9.00 6.99
N ASP A 125 -5.80 -9.05 7.00
CA ASP A 125 -6.61 -8.03 7.65
C ASP A 125 -6.32 -7.95 9.15
N HIS A 126 -6.11 -9.09 9.80
CA HIS A 126 -5.72 -9.16 11.20
C HIS A 126 -4.30 -8.64 11.44
N LEU A 127 -3.32 -9.02 10.63
CA LEU A 127 -1.95 -8.50 10.72
C LEU A 127 -1.93 -6.98 10.64
N VAL A 128 -2.65 -6.42 9.66
CA VAL A 128 -2.76 -4.97 9.44
C VAL A 128 -3.48 -4.30 10.60
N TRP A 129 -4.59 -4.87 11.08
CA TRP A 129 -5.35 -4.31 12.19
C TRP A 129 -4.53 -4.29 13.49
N TRP A 130 -3.85 -5.39 13.83
CA TRP A 130 -2.99 -5.46 15.01
C TRP A 130 -1.86 -4.45 14.95
N ALA A 131 -1.18 -4.34 13.81
CA ALA A 131 -0.08 -3.39 13.65
C ALA A 131 -0.54 -1.93 13.74
N ALA A 132 -1.76 -1.61 13.29
CA ALA A 132 -2.30 -0.26 13.35
C ALA A 132 -2.89 0.11 14.72
N CYS A 133 -3.54 -0.84 15.41
CA CYS A 133 -4.28 -0.59 16.64
C CYS A 133 -3.49 -0.90 17.91
N VAL A 134 -2.54 -1.84 17.85
CA VAL A 134 -1.71 -2.28 18.98
C VAL A 134 -0.28 -2.53 18.46
N PRO A 135 0.46 -1.44 18.14
CA PRO A 135 1.73 -1.54 17.42
C PRO A 135 2.80 -2.37 18.14
N GLU A 136 2.68 -2.59 19.46
CA GLU A 136 3.61 -3.46 20.21
C GLU A 136 3.65 -4.91 19.72
N VAL A 137 2.58 -5.39 19.06
CA VAL A 137 2.48 -6.78 18.55
C VAL A 137 2.54 -6.85 17.03
N ALA A 138 2.90 -5.76 16.35
CA ALA A 138 3.04 -5.73 14.89
C ALA A 138 4.00 -6.83 14.39
N GLY A 139 3.56 -7.58 13.37
CA GLY A 139 4.33 -8.70 12.80
C GLY A 139 4.22 -10.03 13.58
N THR A 140 3.53 -10.05 14.72
CA THR A 140 3.22 -11.30 15.43
C THR A 140 2.11 -12.05 14.69
N ASP A 141 2.16 -13.39 14.66
CA ASP A 141 1.08 -14.20 14.09
C ASP A 141 -0.24 -13.92 14.84
N PRO A 142 -1.28 -13.41 14.18
CA PRO A 142 -2.55 -13.10 14.85
C PRO A 142 -3.20 -14.31 15.53
N ALA A 143 -2.90 -15.53 15.09
CA ALA A 143 -3.43 -16.76 15.69
C ALA A 143 -2.97 -16.95 17.14
N THR A 144 -1.87 -16.31 17.55
CA THR A 144 -1.33 -16.39 18.91
C THR A 144 -1.79 -15.23 19.80
N LEU A 145 -2.57 -14.28 19.29
CA LEU A 145 -2.91 -13.04 20.00
C LEU A 145 -4.26 -13.08 20.74
N ARG A 146 -4.86 -14.27 20.91
CA ARG A 146 -6.15 -14.43 21.60
C ARG A 146 -6.14 -13.88 23.02
N GLN A 147 -5.13 -14.21 23.82
CA GLN A 147 -5.07 -13.74 25.22
C GLN A 147 -4.92 -12.22 25.28
N LYS A 148 -4.02 -11.65 24.47
CA LYS A 148 -3.85 -10.19 24.36
C LYS A 148 -5.16 -9.50 23.98
N ALA A 149 -5.96 -10.08 23.09
CA ALA A 149 -7.27 -9.52 22.73
C ALA A 149 -8.26 -9.52 23.90
N LEU A 150 -8.32 -10.60 24.68
CA LEU A 150 -9.15 -10.68 25.88
C LEU A 150 -8.72 -9.65 26.93
N ASP A 151 -7.41 -9.49 27.15
CA ASP A 151 -6.86 -8.51 28.09
C ASP A 151 -7.19 -7.06 27.69
N LEU A 152 -7.34 -6.81 26.38
CA LEU A 152 -7.75 -5.52 25.82
C LEU A 152 -9.29 -5.34 25.77
N GLY A 153 -10.06 -6.34 26.21
CA GLY A 153 -11.53 -6.28 26.28
C GLY A 153 -12.27 -6.65 25.00
N PHE A 154 -11.63 -7.34 24.05
CA PHE A 154 -12.32 -7.90 22.87
C PHE A 154 -13.09 -9.17 23.24
N SER A 155 -14.28 -9.35 22.65
CA SER A 155 -15.11 -10.53 22.93
C SER A 155 -14.53 -11.82 22.34
N THR A 156 -13.73 -11.72 21.27
CA THR A 156 -13.25 -12.84 20.45
C THR A 156 -14.36 -13.68 19.79
N LEU A 157 -15.59 -13.17 19.81
CA LEU A 157 -16.80 -13.86 19.32
C LEU A 157 -17.53 -13.04 18.24
N ILE A 158 -16.89 -12.01 17.68
CA ILE A 158 -17.48 -11.19 16.62
C ILE A 158 -17.56 -12.04 15.34
N PRO A 159 -18.71 -12.17 14.69
CA PRO A 159 -18.79 -12.79 13.37
C PRO A 159 -18.10 -11.90 12.34
N GLU A 160 -16.99 -12.40 11.77
CA GLU A 160 -16.28 -11.70 10.71
C GLU A 160 -17.10 -11.70 9.42
N ARG A 161 -17.10 -10.57 8.72
CA ARG A 161 -17.83 -10.39 7.47
C ARG A 161 -17.17 -9.33 6.60
N GLN A 162 -17.32 -9.48 5.29
CA GLN A 162 -16.92 -8.48 4.31
C GLN A 162 -18.16 -7.89 3.65
N GLU A 163 -18.23 -6.57 3.64
CA GLU A 163 -19.23 -5.79 2.94
C GLU A 163 -18.55 -5.02 1.80
N GLN A 164 -19.23 -4.87 0.67
CA GLN A 164 -18.72 -4.19 -0.52
C GLN A 164 -19.66 -3.06 -0.91
N PHE A 165 -19.10 -1.89 -1.16
CA PHE A 165 -19.84 -0.71 -1.57
C PHE A 165 -19.19 -0.09 -2.82
N PRO A 166 -19.97 0.54 -3.71
CA PRO A 166 -19.40 1.37 -4.77
C PRO A 166 -18.50 2.47 -4.19
N ALA A 167 -17.37 2.73 -4.83
CA ALA A 167 -16.63 3.95 -4.55
C ALA A 167 -17.47 5.14 -5.01
N LEU A 168 -17.85 6.02 -4.07
CA LEU A 168 -18.49 7.29 -4.43
C LEU A 168 -17.49 8.08 -5.29
N ALA A 169 -17.94 8.55 -6.45
CA ALA A 169 -17.17 9.48 -7.28
C ALA A 169 -16.74 10.66 -6.41
N ARG A 170 -15.43 10.99 -6.45
CA ARG A 170 -14.87 12.13 -5.75
C ARG A 170 -15.26 13.43 -6.43
#